data_AF-A0A136L105-F1
#
_entry.id   AF-A0A136L105-F1
#
_cell.length_a   1.000
_cell.length_b   1.000
_cell.length_c   1.000
_cell.angle_alpha   90.00
_cell.angle_beta   90.00
_cell.angle_gamma   90.00
#
_symmetry.space_group_name_H-M   'P 1'
#
loop_
_entity.id
_entity.type
_entity.pdbx_description
1 polymer ?
#
loop_
_entity_poly.entity_id
_entity_poly.type
_entity_poly.pdbx_seq_one_letter_code
_entity_poly.pdbx_strand_id
1 'polypeptide(L)'
;MLRSTLIYFSKATWAQNLITNWSYAWKIASRFVPGTKLEDALQVARDLNKKGFVITLNQLGEHTHTPEDAQAVADNIYTLLDSLQADSALRTNLSLKLTQIGMGLDETLCAEILERMLARAKKSNTFIRIDMEDTPYTEKTINLVYAMHAKGYDNVGVVIQAYLYRSEADVRRLANDDVRIRIVKGAYKEPEDKAYPKKADVDANYDLLAKILLDASLEKQSKLSDDGKTPALPAFATHDEKRIAFAKSYAEKIGLAKDAFEFQMLYGIRRDLQEQLVNEGYVVRVYIPFGPQWYPYFVRRLAERPANLWFFVSNFFRK
;
A
#
# COMPACT_ATOMS: atom_id res chain seq x y z
N MET A 1 0.06 -8.41 24.90
CA MET A 1 -1.33 -8.66 25.35
C MET A 1 -2.35 -7.72 24.68
N LEU A 2 -2.14 -6.39 24.66
CA LEU A 2 -3.07 -5.44 24.02
C LEU A 2 -3.19 -5.58 22.48
N ARG A 3 -2.06 -5.78 21.79
CA ARG A 3 -2.04 -5.95 20.32
C ARG A 3 -2.77 -7.23 19.88
N SER A 4 -2.59 -8.33 20.61
CA SER A 4 -3.22 -9.62 20.33
C SER A 4 -4.74 -9.60 20.58
N THR A 5 -5.21 -8.90 21.62
CA THR A 5 -6.64 -8.75 21.87
C THR A 5 -7.31 -7.86 20.82
N LEU A 6 -6.66 -6.78 20.36
CA LEU A 6 -7.18 -5.94 19.28
C LEU A 6 -7.22 -6.66 17.93
N ILE A 7 -6.21 -7.47 17.61
CA ILE A 7 -6.22 -8.33 16.42
C ILE A 7 -7.37 -9.34 16.50
N TYR A 8 -7.66 -9.89 17.68
CA TYR A 8 -8.84 -10.72 17.89
C TYR A 8 -10.15 -9.95 17.65
N PHE A 9 -10.29 -8.73 18.20
CA PHE A 9 -11.47 -7.90 17.97
C PHE A 9 -11.65 -7.45 16.51
N SER A 10 -10.57 -7.34 15.72
CA SER A 10 -10.68 -7.07 14.28
C SER A 10 -11.31 -8.20 13.48
N LYS A 11 -11.32 -9.43 14.04
CA LYS A 11 -11.89 -10.63 13.43
C LYS A 11 -13.25 -11.02 14.03
N ALA A 12 -13.72 -10.30 15.05
CA ALA A 12 -14.94 -10.63 15.78
C ALA A 12 -16.16 -9.90 15.19
N THR A 13 -17.06 -10.63 14.53
CA THR A 13 -18.22 -10.09 13.81
C THR A 13 -19.20 -9.33 14.71
N TRP A 14 -19.37 -9.76 15.96
CA TRP A 14 -20.22 -9.07 16.94
C TRP A 14 -19.66 -7.69 17.33
N ALA A 15 -18.34 -7.58 17.48
CA ALA A 15 -17.67 -6.33 17.81
C ALA A 15 -17.69 -5.36 16.62
N GLN A 16 -17.53 -5.89 15.41
CA GLN A 16 -17.71 -5.13 14.17
C GLN A 16 -19.10 -4.52 14.08
N ASN A 17 -20.16 -5.32 14.22
CA ASN A 17 -21.54 -4.83 14.11
C ASN A 17 -21.91 -3.77 15.15
N LEU A 18 -21.34 -3.85 16.36
CA LEU A 18 -21.59 -2.87 17.42
C LEU A 18 -20.88 -1.53 17.13
N ILE A 19 -19.66 -1.60 16.60
CA ILE A 19 -18.83 -0.40 16.36
C ILE A 19 -19.18 0.30 15.04
N THR A 20 -19.54 -0.45 13.99
CA THR A 20 -19.92 0.14 12.69
C THR A 20 -21.21 0.95 12.76
N ASN A 21 -22.12 0.62 13.69
CA ASN A 21 -23.38 1.33 13.91
C ASN A 21 -23.24 2.55 14.82
N TRP A 22 -22.05 2.84 15.35
CA TRP A 22 -21.83 3.96 16.27
C TRP A 22 -21.22 5.18 15.55
N SER A 23 -21.99 6.27 15.48
CA SER A 23 -21.58 7.52 14.80
C SER A 23 -20.27 8.12 15.32
N TYR A 24 -19.95 7.93 16.60
CA TYR A 24 -18.70 8.40 17.19
C TYR A 24 -17.48 7.56 16.73
N ALA A 25 -17.65 6.24 16.59
CA ALA A 25 -16.60 5.38 16.05
C ALA A 25 -16.27 5.76 14.60
N TRP A 26 -17.30 6.10 13.79
CA TRP A 26 -17.10 6.64 12.45
C TRP A 26 -16.32 7.95 12.45
N LYS A 27 -16.58 8.87 13.38
CA LYS A 27 -15.84 10.15 13.50
C LYS A 27 -14.33 9.95 13.76
N ILE A 28 -13.95 8.86 14.42
CA ILE A 28 -12.54 8.51 14.64
C ILE A 28 -11.98 7.78 13.42
N ALA A 29 -12.73 6.82 12.87
CA ALA A 29 -12.34 6.06 11.69
C ALA A 29 -12.15 6.95 10.46
N SER A 30 -12.95 8.01 10.32
CA SER A 30 -12.91 8.96 9.19
C SER A 30 -11.57 9.72 9.08
N ARG A 31 -10.78 9.73 10.16
CA ARG A 31 -9.41 10.26 10.13
C ARG A 31 -8.46 9.41 9.29
N PHE A 32 -8.75 8.12 9.16
CA PHE A 32 -7.92 7.08 8.50
C PHE A 32 -8.57 6.47 7.25
N VAL A 33 -9.88 6.63 7.07
CA VAL A 33 -10.66 6.14 5.93
C VAL A 33 -11.58 7.29 5.49
N PRO A 34 -11.45 7.86 4.28
CA PRO A 34 -12.19 9.06 3.89
C PRO A 34 -13.70 8.81 3.75
N GLY A 35 -14.10 7.57 3.46
CA GLY A 35 -15.48 7.18 3.26
C GLY A 35 -15.62 5.71 2.88
N THR A 36 -16.86 5.24 2.80
CA THR A 36 -17.17 3.86 2.40
C THR A 36 -17.44 3.73 0.90
N LYS A 37 -17.59 4.84 0.19
CA LYS A 37 -17.86 4.86 -1.25
C LYS A 37 -16.63 5.31 -2.05
N LEU A 38 -16.63 4.98 -3.34
CA LEU A 38 -15.56 5.37 -4.25
C LEU A 38 -15.50 6.90 -4.42
N GLU A 39 -16.65 7.56 -4.47
CA GLU A 39 -16.75 9.02 -4.67
C GLU A 39 -16.08 9.79 -3.53
N ASP A 40 -16.22 9.31 -2.30
CA ASP A 40 -15.56 9.89 -1.12
C ASP A 40 -14.04 9.83 -1.26
N ALA A 41 -13.52 8.69 -1.72
CA ALA A 41 -12.09 8.47 -1.92
C ALA A 41 -11.54 9.32 -3.08
N LEU A 42 -12.29 9.42 -4.18
CA LEU A 42 -11.93 10.27 -5.32
C LEU A 42 -11.92 11.75 -4.94
N GLN A 43 -12.89 12.20 -4.13
CA GLN A 43 -12.92 13.59 -3.67
C GLN A 43 -11.69 13.93 -2.82
N VAL A 44 -11.33 13.07 -1.87
CA VAL A 44 -10.11 13.26 -1.07
C VAL A 44 -8.85 13.18 -1.92
N ALA A 45 -8.82 12.29 -2.92
CA ALA A 45 -7.71 12.22 -3.87
C ALA A 45 -7.52 13.53 -4.63
N ARG A 46 -8.60 14.16 -5.13
CA ARG A 46 -8.54 15.48 -5.79
C ARG A 46 -7.98 16.56 -4.86
N ASP A 47 -8.47 16.58 -3.62
CA ASP A 47 -8.06 17.62 -2.67
C ASP A 47 -6.61 17.47 -2.22
N LEU A 48 -6.10 16.24 -2.14
CA LEU A 48 -4.67 15.98 -1.89
C LEU A 48 -3.81 16.22 -3.14
N ASN A 49 -4.29 15.92 -4.35
CA ASN A 49 -3.59 16.26 -5.59
C ASN A 49 -3.36 17.78 -5.72
N LYS A 50 -4.36 18.61 -5.36
CA LYS A 50 -4.21 20.08 -5.31
C LYS A 50 -3.11 20.56 -4.34
N LYS A 51 -2.77 19.74 -3.34
CA LYS A 51 -1.71 20.01 -2.37
C LYS A 51 -0.35 19.40 -2.76
N GLY A 52 -0.22 18.85 -3.96
CA GLY A 52 1.02 18.27 -4.48
C GLY A 52 1.24 16.79 -4.16
N PHE A 53 0.31 16.13 -3.46
CA PHE A 53 0.40 14.69 -3.21
C PHE A 53 0.01 13.89 -4.46
N VAL A 54 0.59 12.71 -4.62
CA VAL A 54 0.06 11.65 -5.50
C VAL A 54 -0.64 10.58 -4.66
N ILE A 55 -1.50 9.77 -5.25
CA ILE A 55 -2.41 8.89 -4.48
C ILE A 55 -2.28 7.44 -4.91
N THR A 56 -2.46 6.53 -3.97
CA THR A 56 -2.82 5.14 -4.25
C THR A 56 -4.13 4.82 -3.54
N LEU A 57 -5.14 4.43 -4.31
CA LEU A 57 -6.41 3.96 -3.76
C LEU A 57 -6.29 2.48 -3.43
N ASN A 58 -6.93 2.05 -2.35
CA ASN A 58 -7.06 0.64 -2.02
C ASN A 58 -8.49 0.37 -1.57
N GLN A 59 -9.23 -0.42 -2.35
CA GLN A 59 -10.52 -0.91 -1.92
C GLN A 59 -10.33 -1.94 -0.79
N LEU A 60 -10.97 -1.68 0.33
CA LEU A 60 -10.95 -2.58 1.48
C LEU A 60 -11.89 -3.75 1.22
N GLY A 61 -11.31 -4.95 1.32
CA GLY A 61 -11.97 -6.24 1.15
C GLY A 61 -11.19 -7.31 1.90
N GLU A 62 -11.87 -8.38 2.26
CA GLU A 62 -11.32 -9.60 2.85
C GLU A 62 -10.94 -10.62 1.76
N HIS A 63 -10.30 -11.72 2.19
CA HIS A 63 -10.03 -12.88 1.34
C HIS A 63 -11.32 -13.35 0.66
N THR A 64 -11.28 -13.55 -0.64
CA THR A 64 -12.43 -14.12 -1.35
C THR A 64 -12.46 -15.64 -1.20
N HIS A 65 -13.67 -16.17 -1.02
CA HIS A 65 -13.88 -17.60 -0.76
C HIS A 65 -14.58 -18.31 -1.92
N THR A 66 -15.18 -17.56 -2.85
CA THR A 66 -15.82 -18.09 -4.05
C THR A 66 -15.34 -17.35 -5.31
N PRO A 67 -15.42 -17.98 -6.50
CA PRO A 67 -15.13 -17.31 -7.76
C PRO A 67 -16.01 -16.07 -7.98
N GLU A 68 -17.26 -16.12 -7.54
CA GLU A 68 -18.23 -15.02 -7.62
C GLU A 68 -17.78 -13.82 -6.78
N ASP A 69 -17.25 -14.06 -5.56
CA ASP A 69 -16.70 -12.99 -4.73
C ASP A 69 -15.48 -12.32 -5.40
N ALA A 70 -14.59 -13.13 -6.00
CA ALA A 70 -13.42 -12.63 -6.71
C ALA A 70 -13.82 -11.78 -7.93
N GLN A 71 -14.85 -12.20 -8.66
CA GLN A 71 -15.39 -11.43 -9.79
C GLN A 71 -16.10 -10.15 -9.32
N ALA A 72 -16.83 -10.19 -8.20
CA ALA A 72 -17.47 -8.99 -7.63
C ALA A 72 -16.42 -7.95 -7.16
N VAL A 73 -15.30 -8.39 -6.58
CA VAL A 73 -14.16 -7.50 -6.31
C VAL A 73 -13.62 -6.92 -7.62
N ALA A 74 -13.45 -7.76 -8.64
CA ALA A 74 -12.96 -7.31 -9.94
C ALA A 74 -13.85 -6.23 -10.58
N ASP A 75 -15.16 -6.41 -10.52
CA ASP A 75 -16.13 -5.46 -11.06
C ASP A 75 -16.06 -4.10 -10.35
N ASN A 76 -15.86 -4.09 -9.03
CA ASN A 76 -15.65 -2.84 -8.29
C ASN A 76 -14.35 -2.13 -8.70
N ILE A 77 -13.26 -2.90 -8.90
CA ILE A 77 -11.99 -2.35 -9.40
C ILE A 77 -12.16 -1.83 -10.83
N TYR A 78 -12.96 -2.47 -11.67
CA TYR A 78 -13.28 -1.96 -13.00
C TYR A 78 -14.01 -0.62 -12.95
N THR A 79 -15.01 -0.47 -12.07
CA THR A 79 -15.68 0.82 -11.85
C THR A 79 -14.70 1.90 -11.37
N LEU A 80 -13.76 1.56 -10.51
CA LEU A 80 -12.68 2.47 -10.09
C LEU A 80 -11.81 2.88 -11.27
N LEU A 81 -11.36 1.93 -12.10
CA LEU A 81 -10.51 2.21 -13.26
C LEU A 81 -11.22 3.08 -14.30
N ASP A 82 -12.52 2.88 -14.51
CA ASP A 82 -13.34 3.73 -15.37
C ASP A 82 -13.45 5.15 -14.83
N SER A 83 -13.62 5.29 -13.51
CA SER A 83 -13.68 6.60 -12.86
C SER A 83 -12.34 7.35 -12.99
N LEU A 84 -11.21 6.65 -12.88
CA LEU A 84 -9.88 7.21 -13.12
C LEU A 84 -9.61 7.53 -14.60
N GLN A 85 -10.26 6.81 -15.52
CA GLN A 85 -10.20 7.12 -16.95
C GLN A 85 -10.99 8.39 -17.27
N ALA A 86 -12.17 8.54 -16.67
CA ALA A 86 -13.03 9.71 -16.85
C ALA A 86 -12.45 11.00 -16.26
N ASP A 87 -11.59 10.89 -15.25
CA ASP A 87 -10.90 12.01 -14.59
C ASP A 87 -9.38 11.88 -14.78
N SER A 88 -8.91 12.16 -16.00
CA SER A 88 -7.51 11.98 -16.39
C SER A 88 -6.52 12.86 -15.61
N ALA A 89 -7.00 13.95 -14.99
CA ALA A 89 -6.20 14.86 -14.18
C ALA A 89 -5.85 14.29 -12.79
N LEU A 90 -6.53 13.23 -12.34
CA LEU A 90 -6.21 12.57 -11.08
C LEU A 90 -4.85 11.89 -11.13
N ARG A 91 -3.96 12.29 -10.22
CA ARG A 91 -2.62 11.71 -10.06
C ARG A 91 -2.68 10.51 -9.12
N THR A 92 -3.39 9.49 -9.56
CA THR A 92 -3.84 8.37 -8.71
C THR A 92 -3.54 7.02 -9.36
N ASN A 93 -3.09 6.08 -8.54
CA ASN A 93 -2.92 4.68 -8.92
C ASN A 93 -3.65 3.74 -7.95
N LEU A 94 -3.55 2.43 -8.15
CA LEU A 94 -4.27 1.44 -7.35
C LEU A 94 -3.29 0.55 -6.56
N SER A 95 -3.68 0.14 -5.36
CA SER A 95 -3.10 -1.01 -4.65
C SER A 95 -4.15 -2.11 -4.49
N LEU A 96 -3.75 -3.36 -4.72
CA LEU A 96 -4.61 -4.55 -4.72
C LEU A 96 -3.93 -5.72 -4.00
N LYS A 97 -4.70 -6.54 -3.28
CA LYS A 97 -4.24 -7.84 -2.75
C LYS A 97 -4.74 -8.96 -3.63
N LEU A 98 -3.86 -9.90 -3.99
CA LEU A 98 -4.22 -10.98 -4.93
C LEU A 98 -5.23 -11.95 -4.31
N THR A 99 -5.25 -12.09 -2.99
CA THR A 99 -6.26 -12.91 -2.33
C THR A 99 -7.68 -12.36 -2.41
N GLN A 100 -7.85 -11.06 -2.70
CA GLN A 100 -9.17 -10.49 -2.97
C GLN A 100 -9.69 -10.88 -4.36
N ILE A 101 -8.83 -11.38 -5.24
CA ILE A 101 -9.18 -11.81 -6.59
C ILE A 101 -8.87 -13.29 -6.82
N GLY A 102 -8.80 -14.08 -5.75
CA GLY A 102 -8.78 -15.54 -5.85
C GLY A 102 -7.42 -16.22 -5.69
N MET A 103 -6.33 -15.53 -5.33
CA MET A 103 -5.02 -16.21 -5.13
C MET A 103 -5.04 -17.36 -4.11
N GLY A 104 -5.89 -17.27 -3.10
CA GLY A 104 -6.09 -18.34 -2.11
C GLY A 104 -7.06 -19.44 -2.55
N LEU A 105 -7.74 -19.26 -3.68
CA LEU A 105 -8.81 -20.11 -4.19
C LEU A 105 -8.36 -20.86 -5.46
N ASP A 106 -7.98 -20.12 -6.49
CA ASP A 106 -7.52 -20.62 -7.78
C ASP A 106 -6.54 -19.59 -8.40
N GLU A 107 -5.27 -20.00 -8.53
CA GLU A 107 -4.21 -19.16 -9.09
C GLU A 107 -4.44 -18.80 -10.56
N THR A 108 -5.12 -19.67 -11.32
CA THR A 108 -5.47 -19.42 -12.73
C THR A 108 -6.52 -18.34 -12.82
N LEU A 109 -7.60 -18.44 -12.03
CA LEU A 109 -8.64 -17.42 -11.94
C LEU A 109 -8.05 -16.06 -11.54
N CYS A 110 -7.18 -16.06 -10.52
CA CYS A 110 -6.48 -14.85 -10.07
C CYS A 110 -5.65 -14.22 -11.19
N ALA A 111 -4.93 -15.03 -11.96
CA ALA A 111 -4.12 -14.55 -13.07
C ALA A 111 -4.97 -13.94 -14.20
N GLU A 112 -6.08 -14.59 -14.56
CA GLU A 112 -7.01 -14.11 -15.59
C GLU A 112 -7.71 -12.81 -15.17
N ILE A 113 -8.11 -12.69 -13.90
CA ILE A 113 -8.69 -11.45 -13.36
C ILE A 113 -7.65 -10.34 -13.40
N LEU A 114 -6.42 -10.59 -12.90
CA LEU A 114 -5.37 -9.59 -12.88
C LEU A 114 -5.01 -9.11 -14.29
N GLU A 115 -4.90 -10.02 -15.25
CA GLU A 115 -4.61 -9.67 -16.65
C GLU A 115 -5.68 -8.73 -17.23
N ARG A 116 -6.96 -9.04 -17.03
CA ARG A 116 -8.08 -8.19 -17.46
C ARG A 116 -8.04 -6.81 -16.79
N MET A 117 -7.69 -6.75 -15.50
CA MET A 117 -7.49 -5.49 -14.79
C MET A 117 -6.35 -4.66 -15.37
N LEU A 118 -5.20 -5.29 -15.66
CA LEU A 118 -4.05 -4.60 -16.22
C LEU A 118 -4.32 -4.07 -17.63
N ALA A 119 -4.99 -4.85 -18.46
CA ALA A 119 -5.43 -4.44 -19.79
C ALA A 119 -6.37 -3.23 -19.73
N ARG A 120 -7.30 -3.19 -18.77
CA ARG A 120 -8.18 -2.04 -18.54
C ARG A 120 -7.42 -0.83 -18.00
N ALA A 121 -6.53 -1.05 -17.03
CA ALA A 121 -5.73 0.01 -16.41
C ALA A 121 -4.76 0.69 -17.39
N LYS A 122 -4.26 -0.02 -18.41
CA LYS A 122 -3.49 0.58 -19.51
C LYS A 122 -4.28 1.67 -20.25
N LYS A 123 -5.60 1.51 -20.43
CA LYS A 123 -6.45 2.51 -21.11
C LYS A 123 -6.53 3.84 -20.35
N SER A 124 -6.30 3.83 -19.03
CA SER A 124 -6.31 5.02 -18.17
C SER A 124 -4.92 5.45 -17.69
N ASN A 125 -3.86 4.84 -18.23
CA ASN A 125 -2.47 4.95 -17.77
C ASN A 125 -2.32 4.71 -16.25
N THR A 126 -3.17 3.85 -15.68
CA THR A 126 -3.19 3.58 -14.25
C THR A 126 -2.22 2.45 -13.92
N PHE A 127 -1.32 2.72 -12.98
CA PHE A 127 -0.44 1.71 -12.40
C PHE A 127 -1.18 0.90 -11.32
N ILE A 128 -0.96 -0.42 -11.27
CA ILE A 128 -1.46 -1.30 -10.21
C ILE A 128 -0.30 -1.81 -9.37
N ARG A 129 -0.31 -1.50 -8.08
CA ARG A 129 0.60 -2.07 -7.10
C ARG A 129 -0.02 -3.33 -6.49
N ILE A 130 0.70 -4.43 -6.55
CA ILE A 130 0.33 -5.66 -5.84
C ILE A 130 0.88 -5.60 -4.42
N ASP A 131 -0.02 -5.43 -3.44
CA ASP A 131 0.29 -5.46 -2.03
C ASP A 131 0.73 -6.87 -1.61
N MET A 132 1.83 -6.95 -0.87
CA MET A 132 2.37 -8.23 -0.40
C MET A 132 1.66 -8.68 0.86
N GLU A 133 1.23 -9.94 0.83
CA GLU A 133 0.54 -10.61 1.93
C GLU A 133 1.53 -11.40 2.79
N ASP A 134 1.07 -12.36 3.58
CA ASP A 134 1.91 -13.19 4.43
C ASP A 134 2.77 -14.20 3.62
N THR A 135 3.75 -14.82 4.28
CA THR A 135 4.78 -15.65 3.62
C THR A 135 4.27 -16.77 2.70
N PRO A 136 3.10 -17.40 2.89
CA PRO A 136 2.57 -18.38 1.94
C PRO A 136 2.31 -17.82 0.54
N TYR A 137 2.08 -16.50 0.42
CA TYR A 137 1.76 -15.85 -0.86
C TYR A 137 2.95 -15.12 -1.50
N THR A 138 4.09 -15.00 -0.82
CA THR A 138 5.21 -14.17 -1.31
C THR A 138 5.74 -14.62 -2.67
N GLU A 139 6.07 -15.90 -2.81
CA GLU A 139 6.58 -16.45 -4.07
C GLU A 139 5.53 -16.38 -5.18
N LYS A 140 4.29 -16.78 -4.87
CA LYS A 140 3.16 -16.76 -5.83
C LYS A 140 2.92 -15.36 -6.39
N THR A 141 2.97 -14.36 -5.51
CA THR A 141 2.80 -12.95 -5.87
C THR A 141 3.91 -12.47 -6.81
N ILE A 142 5.17 -12.75 -6.47
CA ILE A 142 6.31 -12.35 -7.30
C ILE A 142 6.24 -13.04 -8.67
N ASN A 143 5.97 -14.35 -8.70
CA ASN A 143 5.84 -15.11 -9.94
C ASN A 143 4.70 -14.62 -10.82
N LEU A 144 3.56 -14.27 -10.23
CA LEU A 144 2.43 -13.72 -11.00
C LEU A 144 2.77 -12.35 -11.60
N VAL A 145 3.47 -11.48 -10.85
CA VAL A 145 3.94 -10.19 -11.38
C VAL A 145 4.90 -10.41 -12.56
N TYR A 146 5.86 -11.34 -12.45
CA TYR A 146 6.73 -11.70 -13.57
C TYR A 146 5.96 -12.25 -14.78
N ALA A 147 4.96 -13.10 -14.55
CA ALA A 147 4.12 -13.63 -15.62
C ALA A 147 3.35 -12.51 -16.36
N MET A 148 2.90 -11.48 -15.63
CA MET A 148 2.28 -10.29 -16.25
C MET A 148 3.29 -9.46 -17.04
N HIS A 149 4.50 -9.26 -16.52
CA HIS A 149 5.58 -8.57 -17.25
C HIS A 149 5.97 -9.31 -18.52
N ALA A 150 6.06 -10.64 -18.49
CA ALA A 150 6.34 -11.49 -19.66
C ALA A 150 5.25 -11.39 -20.74
N LYS A 151 4.01 -11.07 -20.35
CA LYS A 151 2.89 -10.75 -21.26
C LYS A 151 2.89 -9.29 -21.74
N GLY A 152 3.89 -8.49 -21.37
CA GLY A 152 4.05 -7.09 -21.77
C GLY A 152 3.31 -6.09 -20.90
N TYR A 153 2.85 -6.45 -19.69
CA TYR A 153 2.27 -5.50 -18.74
C TYR A 153 3.34 -4.86 -17.86
N ASP A 154 3.68 -3.60 -18.15
CA ASP A 154 4.64 -2.76 -17.43
C ASP A 154 3.97 -1.83 -16.39
N ASN A 155 2.64 -1.72 -16.42
CA ASN A 155 1.82 -0.95 -15.49
C ASN A 155 1.50 -1.70 -14.18
N VAL A 156 2.36 -2.65 -13.79
CA VAL A 156 2.25 -3.43 -12.55
C VAL A 156 3.58 -3.50 -11.81
N GLY A 157 3.53 -3.49 -10.48
CA GLY A 157 4.70 -3.77 -9.65
C GLY A 157 4.30 -4.30 -8.28
N VAL A 158 5.28 -4.57 -7.44
CA VAL A 158 5.10 -5.41 -6.25
C VAL A 158 5.53 -4.70 -4.96
N VAL A 159 5.05 -5.17 -3.82
CA VAL A 159 5.54 -4.79 -2.50
C VAL A 159 6.54 -5.82 -1.97
N ILE A 160 7.61 -5.40 -1.30
CA ILE A 160 8.54 -6.30 -0.60
C ILE A 160 8.67 -5.88 0.87
N GLN A 161 8.76 -6.86 1.77
CA GLN A 161 8.70 -6.65 3.22
C GLN A 161 10.08 -6.85 3.86
N ALA A 162 10.71 -5.78 4.34
CA ALA A 162 12.08 -5.79 4.87
C ALA A 162 12.31 -6.72 6.06
N TYR A 163 11.26 -7.19 6.75
CA TYR A 163 11.41 -8.16 7.83
C TYR A 163 11.75 -9.59 7.36
N LEU A 164 11.68 -9.93 6.08
CA LEU A 164 11.95 -11.29 5.60
C LEU A 164 13.42 -11.45 5.21
N TYR A 165 14.00 -12.61 5.52
CA TYR A 165 15.38 -12.93 5.13
C TYR A 165 15.56 -12.94 3.60
N ARG A 166 14.54 -13.39 2.85
CA ARG A 166 14.56 -13.48 1.39
C ARG A 166 14.57 -12.14 0.64
N SER A 167 14.18 -11.04 1.31
CA SER A 167 13.83 -9.80 0.62
C SER A 167 14.99 -9.12 -0.10
N GLU A 168 16.23 -9.28 0.35
CA GLU A 168 17.38 -8.73 -0.39
C GLU A 168 17.50 -9.37 -1.77
N ALA A 169 17.45 -10.70 -1.85
CA ALA A 169 17.54 -11.43 -3.10
C ALA A 169 16.39 -11.07 -4.05
N ASP A 170 15.16 -10.99 -3.51
CA ASP A 170 13.98 -10.60 -4.30
C ASP A 170 14.10 -9.18 -4.84
N VAL A 171 14.50 -8.20 -4.01
CA VAL A 171 14.66 -6.80 -4.43
C VAL A 171 15.72 -6.67 -5.53
N ARG A 172 16.87 -7.34 -5.39
CA ARG A 172 17.92 -7.30 -6.42
C ARG A 172 17.42 -7.85 -7.75
N ARG A 173 16.75 -8.99 -7.73
CA ARG A 173 16.19 -9.64 -8.92
C ARG A 173 15.14 -8.74 -9.59
N LEU A 174 14.16 -8.27 -8.82
CA LEU A 174 13.07 -7.43 -9.32
C LEU A 174 13.57 -6.08 -9.87
N ALA A 175 14.54 -5.45 -9.20
CA ALA A 175 15.09 -4.17 -9.64
C ALA A 175 15.93 -4.30 -10.92
N ASN A 176 16.67 -5.41 -11.07
CA ASN A 176 17.40 -5.70 -12.30
C ASN A 176 16.46 -5.80 -13.52
N ASP A 177 15.28 -6.39 -13.30
CA ASP A 177 14.25 -6.63 -14.30
C ASP A 177 13.25 -5.46 -14.44
N ASP A 178 13.63 -4.26 -13.96
CA ASP A 178 12.84 -3.02 -14.07
C ASP A 178 11.43 -3.08 -13.44
N VAL A 179 11.20 -4.03 -12.53
CA VAL A 179 9.96 -4.10 -11.76
C VAL A 179 9.99 -3.00 -10.70
N ARG A 180 8.98 -2.12 -10.72
CA ARG A 180 8.80 -1.09 -9.70
C ARG A 180 8.50 -1.76 -8.36
N ILE A 181 9.13 -1.31 -7.28
CA ILE A 181 9.05 -1.94 -5.95
C ILE A 181 8.66 -0.92 -4.88
N ARG A 182 7.64 -1.25 -4.09
CA ARG A 182 7.37 -0.58 -2.80
C ARG A 182 7.99 -1.42 -1.69
N ILE A 183 8.86 -0.85 -0.87
CA ILE A 183 9.33 -1.54 0.35
C ILE A 183 8.55 -1.07 1.57
N VAL A 184 8.23 -2.02 2.44
CA VAL A 184 7.60 -1.83 3.76
C VAL A 184 8.42 -2.59 4.81
N LYS A 185 8.19 -2.35 6.10
CA LYS A 185 8.79 -3.21 7.15
C LYS A 185 8.19 -4.62 7.13
N GLY A 186 6.87 -4.72 6.97
CA GLY A 186 6.11 -5.97 7.12
C GLY A 186 4.99 -5.79 8.15
N ALA A 187 3.82 -6.37 7.87
CA ALA A 187 2.60 -6.15 8.67
C ALA A 187 2.05 -7.43 9.32
N TYR A 188 2.53 -8.59 8.91
CA TYR A 188 2.05 -9.89 9.37
C TYR A 188 2.89 -10.39 10.55
N LYS A 189 2.38 -11.41 11.24
CA LYS A 189 3.12 -12.12 12.27
C LYS A 189 3.74 -13.36 11.62
N GLU A 190 5.00 -13.23 11.24
CA GLU A 190 5.75 -14.30 10.59
C GLU A 190 6.56 -15.11 11.63
N PRO A 191 6.86 -16.38 11.33
CA PRO A 191 7.70 -17.21 12.19
C PRO A 191 9.18 -16.79 12.07
N GLU A 192 9.96 -17.04 13.13
CA GLU A 192 11.35 -16.57 13.26
C GLU A 192 12.32 -17.24 12.28
N ASP A 193 11.94 -18.38 11.68
CA ASP A 193 12.69 -19.05 10.61
C ASP A 193 12.56 -18.33 9.25
N LYS A 194 11.60 -17.42 9.11
CA LYS A 194 11.36 -16.65 7.88
C LYS A 194 11.63 -15.15 8.01
N ALA A 195 11.52 -14.62 9.22
CA ALA A 195 11.56 -13.18 9.47
C ALA A 195 12.46 -12.80 10.65
N TYR A 196 13.13 -11.66 10.51
CA TYR A 196 13.92 -11.05 11.57
C TYR A 196 13.06 -10.78 12.81
N PRO A 197 13.36 -11.40 13.97
CA PRO A 197 12.57 -11.19 15.19
C PRO A 197 12.85 -9.83 15.83
N LYS A 198 14.05 -9.28 15.63
CA LYS A 198 14.46 -8.01 16.24
C LYS A 198 14.18 -6.85 15.29
N LYS A 199 13.54 -5.81 15.82
CA LYS A 199 13.28 -4.55 15.10
C LYS A 199 14.54 -3.93 14.50
N ALA A 200 15.68 -4.01 15.19
CA ALA A 200 16.94 -3.45 14.71
C ALA A 200 17.39 -4.09 13.38
N ASP A 201 17.21 -5.40 13.24
CA ASP A 201 17.59 -6.14 12.03
C ASP A 201 16.61 -5.81 10.88
N VAL A 202 15.31 -5.68 11.16
CA VAL A 202 14.30 -5.21 10.18
C VAL A 202 14.64 -3.81 9.69
N ASP A 203 15.01 -2.91 10.60
CA ASP A 203 15.38 -1.53 10.29
C ASP A 203 16.64 -1.47 9.44
N ALA A 204 17.67 -2.25 9.77
CA ALA A 204 18.90 -2.34 9.01
C ALA A 204 18.66 -2.92 7.61
N ASN A 205 17.85 -3.98 7.51
CA ASN A 205 17.49 -4.55 6.21
C ASN A 205 16.66 -3.55 5.38
N TYR A 206 15.74 -2.80 5.98
CA TYR A 206 15.00 -1.75 5.26
C TYR A 206 15.94 -0.71 4.62
N ASP A 207 16.95 -0.25 5.37
CA ASP A 207 17.95 0.70 4.86
C ASP A 207 18.82 0.06 3.76
N LEU A 208 19.18 -1.22 3.88
CA LEU A 208 19.87 -1.98 2.82
C LEU A 208 19.04 -2.07 1.54
N LEU A 209 17.76 -2.45 1.64
CA LEU A 209 16.86 -2.53 0.48
C LEU A 209 16.65 -1.15 -0.16
N ALA A 210 16.53 -0.09 0.67
CA ALA A 210 16.42 1.28 0.17
C ALA A 210 17.66 1.68 -0.64
N LYS A 211 18.86 1.36 -0.13
CA LYS A 211 20.12 1.59 -0.85
C LYS A 211 20.13 0.92 -2.22
N ILE A 212 19.80 -0.38 -2.28
CA ILE A 212 19.77 -1.15 -3.52
C ILE A 212 18.82 -0.52 -4.55
N LEU A 213 17.63 -0.11 -4.11
CA LEU A 213 16.64 0.48 -5.00
C LEU A 213 17.01 1.90 -5.46
N LEU A 214 17.67 2.69 -4.62
CA LEU A 214 18.18 4.02 -5.01
C LEU A 214 19.30 3.90 -6.05
N ASP A 215 20.22 2.95 -5.87
CA ASP A 215 21.27 2.67 -6.86
C ASP A 215 20.66 2.23 -8.20
N ALA A 216 19.69 1.29 -8.17
CA ALA A 216 18.97 0.85 -9.37
C ALA A 216 18.20 2.00 -10.04
N SER A 217 17.58 2.88 -9.25
CA SER A 217 16.86 4.04 -9.78
C SER A 217 17.77 5.02 -10.51
N LEU A 218 18.99 5.23 -9.99
CA LEU A 218 20.00 6.07 -10.62
C LEU A 218 20.44 5.48 -11.96
N GLU A 219 20.77 4.19 -11.97
CA GLU A 219 21.21 3.46 -13.17
C GLU A 219 20.14 3.47 -14.27
N LYS A 220 18.89 3.17 -13.90
CA LYS A 220 17.75 3.08 -14.83
C LYS A 220 17.10 4.42 -15.15
N GLN A 221 17.58 5.51 -14.54
CA GLN A 221 17.00 6.86 -14.64
C GLN A 221 15.48 6.86 -14.36
N SER A 222 15.07 6.04 -13.38
CA SER A 222 13.66 5.88 -13.05
C SER A 222 13.12 7.13 -12.39
N LYS A 223 11.92 7.56 -12.78
CA LYS A 223 11.22 8.71 -12.20
C LYS A 223 9.71 8.52 -12.23
N LEU A 224 9.02 9.31 -11.42
CA LEU A 224 7.57 9.45 -11.46
C LEU A 224 7.13 9.88 -12.88
N SER A 225 6.04 9.32 -13.41
CA SER A 225 5.44 9.80 -14.66
C SER A 225 4.87 11.21 -14.48
N ASP A 226 4.77 11.96 -15.59
CA ASP A 226 4.27 13.35 -15.56
C ASP A 226 2.83 13.46 -15.01
N ASP A 227 2.00 12.44 -15.27
CA ASP A 227 0.64 12.34 -14.73
C ASP A 227 0.58 11.82 -13.28
N GLY A 228 1.73 11.47 -12.68
CA GLY A 228 1.85 10.97 -11.30
C GLY A 228 1.25 9.59 -11.04
N LYS A 229 0.74 8.89 -12.07
CA LYS A 229 0.09 7.58 -11.93
C LYS A 229 1.11 6.46 -11.81
N THR A 230 2.17 6.50 -12.60
CA THR A 230 3.24 5.49 -12.58
C THR A 230 4.37 5.94 -11.66
N PRO A 231 4.64 5.21 -10.56
CA PRO A 231 5.68 5.59 -9.61
C PRO A 231 7.07 5.39 -10.21
N ALA A 232 8.07 6.05 -9.63
CA ALA A 232 9.45 5.63 -9.81
C ALA A 232 9.67 4.18 -9.32
N LEU A 233 10.79 3.57 -9.72
CA LEU A 233 11.17 2.23 -9.30
C LEU A 233 11.14 2.07 -7.77
N PRO A 234 11.84 2.92 -6.99
CA PRO A 234 11.77 2.92 -5.53
C PRO A 234 10.53 3.64 -4.97
N ALA A 235 9.76 2.94 -4.14
CA ALA A 235 8.74 3.51 -3.27
C ALA A 235 8.99 3.12 -1.79
N PHE A 236 9.25 4.11 -0.93
CA PHE A 236 9.54 3.91 0.50
C PHE A 236 8.29 4.10 1.35
N ALA A 237 7.58 3.01 1.63
CA ALA A 237 6.36 3.05 2.43
C ALA A 237 6.66 2.92 3.92
N THR A 238 6.90 4.06 4.58
CA THR A 238 7.28 4.13 6.00
C THR A 238 6.88 5.46 6.63
N HIS A 239 6.58 5.43 7.94
CA HIS A 239 6.44 6.63 8.78
C HIS A 239 7.60 6.81 9.77
N ASP A 240 8.66 6.00 9.62
CA ASP A 240 9.85 6.04 10.46
C ASP A 240 10.82 7.10 9.92
N GLU A 241 10.94 8.20 10.65
CA GLU A 241 11.78 9.34 10.30
C GLU A 241 13.24 8.97 10.10
N LYS A 242 13.77 7.96 10.81
CA LYS A 242 15.16 7.53 10.65
C LYS A 242 15.38 6.88 9.28
N ARG A 243 14.42 6.09 8.81
CA ARG A 243 14.45 5.45 7.48
C ARG A 243 14.30 6.48 6.37
N ILE A 244 13.44 7.47 6.59
CA ILE A 244 13.26 8.61 5.67
C ILE A 244 14.56 9.42 5.57
N ALA A 245 15.16 9.78 6.70
CA ALA A 245 16.43 10.49 6.74
C ALA A 245 17.54 9.71 6.04
N PHE A 246 17.64 8.40 6.27
CA PHE A 246 18.60 7.54 5.56
C PHE A 246 18.41 7.61 4.04
N ALA A 247 17.18 7.42 3.54
CA ALA A 247 16.90 7.47 2.10
C ALA A 247 17.24 8.83 1.50
N LYS A 248 16.89 9.93 2.19
CA LYS A 248 17.24 11.31 1.76
C LYS A 248 18.74 11.50 1.66
N SER A 249 19.48 11.18 2.73
CA SER A 249 20.94 11.35 2.77
C SER A 249 21.66 10.47 1.76
N TYR A 250 21.20 9.24 1.54
CA TYR A 250 21.79 8.37 0.53
C TYR A 250 21.52 8.87 -0.89
N ALA A 251 20.29 9.28 -1.19
CA ALA A 251 19.93 9.85 -2.49
C ALA A 251 20.75 11.11 -2.80
N GLU A 252 20.91 12.01 -1.84
CA GLU A 252 21.77 13.20 -1.96
C GLU A 252 23.23 12.82 -2.24
N LYS A 253 23.77 11.84 -1.49
CA LYS A 253 25.14 11.35 -1.67
C LYS A 253 25.41 10.85 -3.10
N ILE A 254 24.45 10.19 -3.73
CA ILE A 254 24.59 9.65 -5.09
C ILE A 254 24.10 10.61 -6.18
N GLY A 255 23.67 11.83 -5.81
CA GLY A 255 23.16 12.82 -6.76
C GLY A 255 21.81 12.46 -7.39
N LEU A 256 20.99 11.63 -6.73
CA LEU A 256 19.70 11.19 -7.26
C LEU A 256 18.63 12.29 -7.09
N ALA A 257 17.88 12.56 -8.16
CA ALA A 257 16.80 13.54 -8.14
C ALA A 257 15.64 13.13 -7.20
N LYS A 258 14.92 14.12 -6.66
CA LYS A 258 13.86 13.89 -5.66
C LYS A 258 12.58 13.26 -6.23
N ASP A 259 12.41 13.29 -7.55
CA ASP A 259 11.33 12.65 -8.30
C ASP A 259 11.69 11.25 -8.82
N ALA A 260 12.95 10.83 -8.62
CA ALA A 260 13.42 9.48 -8.92
C ALA A 260 13.05 8.45 -7.85
N PHE A 261 12.40 8.86 -6.77
CA PHE A 261 11.82 7.97 -5.77
C PHE A 261 10.65 8.66 -5.07
N GLU A 262 9.82 7.87 -4.38
CA GLU A 262 8.70 8.43 -3.63
C GLU A 262 8.63 7.88 -2.20
N PHE A 263 8.23 8.74 -1.27
CA PHE A 263 7.81 8.31 0.06
C PHE A 263 6.33 7.98 0.02
N GLN A 264 5.93 6.89 0.68
CA GLN A 264 4.52 6.55 0.78
C GLN A 264 4.06 6.46 2.22
N MET A 265 2.89 7.04 2.49
CA MET A 265 2.33 7.10 3.84
C MET A 265 0.83 6.83 3.83
N LEU A 266 0.36 6.16 4.87
CA LEU A 266 -1.05 5.93 5.08
C LEU A 266 -1.81 7.24 5.32
N TYR A 267 -3.00 7.35 4.71
CA TYR A 267 -3.93 8.45 4.95
C TYR A 267 -4.21 8.61 6.44
N GLY A 268 -4.17 9.86 6.93
CA GLY A 268 -4.43 10.17 8.33
C GLY A 268 -3.24 10.03 9.28
N ILE A 269 -2.12 9.43 8.86
CA ILE A 269 -0.99 9.15 9.76
C ILE A 269 0.20 10.05 9.44
N ARG A 270 0.64 10.82 10.44
CA ARG A 270 1.78 11.76 10.32
C ARG A 270 1.61 12.76 9.18
N ARG A 271 0.45 13.44 9.13
CA ARG A 271 0.14 14.47 8.13
C ARG A 271 1.18 15.60 8.13
N ASP A 272 1.70 15.93 9.32
CA ASP A 272 2.83 16.84 9.52
C ASP A 272 4.04 16.44 8.67
N LEU A 273 4.44 15.16 8.72
CA LEU A 273 5.58 14.64 7.99
C LEU A 273 5.30 14.52 6.48
N GLN A 274 4.06 14.18 6.11
CA GLN A 274 3.62 14.15 4.71
C GLN A 274 3.76 15.54 4.08
N GLU A 275 3.22 16.57 4.72
CA GLU A 275 3.29 17.96 4.26
C GLU A 275 4.72 18.48 4.24
N GLN A 276 5.53 18.16 5.26
CA GLN A 276 6.95 18.51 5.29
C GLN A 276 7.69 17.95 4.07
N LEU A 277 7.52 16.67 3.74
CA LEU A 277 8.23 16.05 2.62
C LEU A 277 7.83 16.64 1.26
N VAL A 278 6.54 16.96 1.07
CA VAL A 278 6.08 17.66 -0.15
C VAL A 278 6.71 19.06 -0.24
N ASN A 279 6.74 19.81 0.87
CA ASN A 279 7.37 21.14 0.90
C ASN A 279 8.88 21.11 0.66
N GLU A 280 9.54 19.99 1.01
CA GLU A 280 10.93 19.73 0.67
C GLU A 280 11.14 19.31 -0.80
N GLY A 281 10.08 19.13 -1.58
CA GLY A 281 10.11 18.79 -3.00
C GLY A 281 10.19 17.28 -3.30
N TYR A 282 9.96 16.41 -2.32
CA TYR A 282 9.86 14.97 -2.56
C TYR A 282 8.48 14.58 -3.07
N VAL A 283 8.43 13.52 -3.87
CA VAL A 283 7.16 12.87 -4.22
C VAL A 283 6.63 12.14 -3.00
N VAL A 284 5.41 12.48 -2.58
CA VAL A 284 4.71 11.80 -1.49
C VAL A 284 3.43 11.17 -2.01
N ARG A 285 3.36 9.84 -1.92
CA ARG A 285 2.16 9.07 -2.24
C ARG A 285 1.35 8.75 -1.00
N VAL A 286 0.10 9.20 -0.94
CA VAL A 286 -0.81 8.87 0.15
C VAL A 286 -1.62 7.62 -0.19
N TYR A 287 -1.55 6.61 0.68
CA TYR A 287 -2.36 5.39 0.60
C TYR A 287 -3.72 5.62 1.23
N ILE A 288 -4.75 5.67 0.39
CA ILE A 288 -6.13 5.92 0.78
C ILE A 288 -6.91 4.60 0.75
N PRO A 289 -7.17 4.01 1.92
CA PRO A 289 -8.09 2.89 2.02
C PRO A 289 -9.54 3.39 1.96
N PHE A 290 -10.42 2.73 1.22
CA PHE A 290 -11.85 3.07 1.17
C PHE A 290 -12.71 1.81 1.02
N GLY A 291 -14.01 1.91 1.24
CA GLY A 291 -14.94 0.79 1.06
C GLY A 291 -15.71 0.41 2.33
N PRO A 292 -16.71 -0.46 2.20
CA PRO A 292 -17.59 -0.84 3.31
C PRO A 292 -16.85 -1.62 4.42
N GLN A 293 -15.76 -2.32 4.10
CA GLN A 293 -15.01 -3.14 5.04
C GLN A 293 -13.92 -2.36 5.80
N TRP A 294 -14.26 -1.16 6.28
CA TRP A 294 -13.32 -0.25 6.95
C TRP A 294 -12.92 -0.66 8.37
N TYR A 295 -13.78 -1.41 9.06
CA TYR A 295 -13.59 -1.72 10.48
C TYR A 295 -12.34 -2.56 10.77
N PRO A 296 -12.09 -3.71 10.10
CA PRO A 296 -10.87 -4.50 10.35
C PRO A 296 -9.58 -3.73 10.05
N TYR A 297 -9.62 -2.84 9.06
CA TYR A 297 -8.50 -1.94 8.76
C TYR A 297 -8.28 -0.94 9.90
N PHE A 298 -9.35 -0.28 10.36
CA PHE A 298 -9.30 0.70 11.44
C PHE A 298 -8.76 0.11 12.74
N VAL A 299 -9.23 -1.07 13.16
CA VAL A 299 -8.78 -1.73 14.39
C VAL A 299 -7.28 -2.06 14.33
N ARG A 300 -6.78 -2.52 13.17
CA ARG A 300 -5.33 -2.74 12.98
C ARG A 300 -4.52 -1.45 13.14
N ARG A 301 -5.01 -0.32 12.61
CA ARG A 301 -4.36 1.00 12.77
C ARG A 301 -4.36 1.50 14.22
N LEU A 302 -5.40 1.19 15.00
CA LEU A 302 -5.39 1.47 16.44
C LEU A 302 -4.36 0.62 17.19
N ALA A 303 -4.25 -0.66 16.86
CA ALA A 303 -3.33 -1.59 17.51
C ALA A 303 -1.84 -1.27 17.28
N GLU A 304 -1.51 -0.55 16.21
CA GLU A 304 -0.13 -0.21 15.84
C GLU A 304 0.47 0.96 16.63
N ARG A 305 -0.35 1.80 17.29
CA ARG A 305 0.15 2.89 18.16
C ARG A 305 -0.66 2.99 19.46
N PRO A 306 -0.05 2.70 20.63
CA PRO A 306 -0.69 2.84 21.94
C PRO A 306 -1.25 4.25 22.22
N ALA A 307 -0.66 5.30 21.63
CA ALA A 307 -1.18 6.67 21.74
C ALA A 307 -2.57 6.85 21.10
N ASN A 308 -2.87 6.11 20.02
CA ASN A 308 -4.19 6.12 19.39
C ASN A 308 -5.23 5.42 20.28
N LEU A 309 -4.81 4.43 21.07
CA LEU A 309 -5.65 3.75 22.07
C LEU A 309 -5.97 4.64 23.26
N TRP A 310 -5.00 5.40 23.78
CA TRP A 310 -5.26 6.33 24.89
C TRP A 310 -6.30 7.40 24.50
N PHE A 311 -6.23 7.91 23.27
CA PHE A 311 -7.23 8.84 22.74
C PHE A 311 -8.64 8.21 22.60
N PHE A 312 -8.72 6.91 22.28
CA PHE A 312 -9.98 6.17 22.21
C PHE A 312 -10.58 5.93 23.60
N VAL A 313 -9.75 5.46 24.54
CA VAL A 313 -10.15 5.17 25.93
C VAL A 313 -10.54 6.45 26.68
N SER A 314 -9.77 7.53 26.56
CA SER A 314 -10.07 8.81 27.24
C SER A 314 -11.40 9.43 26.80
N ASN A 315 -11.84 9.13 25.58
CA ASN A 315 -13.12 9.62 25.06
C ASN A 315 -14.28 8.64 25.26
N PHE A 316 -14.02 7.34 25.45
CA PHE A 316 -15.04 6.35 25.80
C PHE A 316 -15.63 6.60 27.20
N PHE A 317 -14.86 7.18 28.12
CA PHE A 317 -15.28 7.52 29.48
C PHE A 317 -15.78 8.96 29.66
N ARG A 318 -15.68 9.81 28.64
CA ARG A 318 -16.34 11.12 28.62
C ARG A 318 -17.75 10.95 28.07
N LYS A 319 -18.67 10.58 28.96
CA LYS A 319 -20.12 10.81 28.77
C LYS A 319 -20.42 12.29 28.80
#